data_AF-A0A2L0PMR3-F1
#
_entry.id   AF-A0A2L0PMR3-F1
#
_cell.length_a   1.000
_cell.length_b   1.000
_cell.length_c   1.000
_cell.angle_alpha   90.00
_cell.angle_beta   90.00
_cell.angle_gamma   90.00
#
_symmetry.space_group_name_H-M   'P 1'
#
loop_
_entity.id
_entity.type
_entity.pdbx_description
1 polymer ?
#
loop_
_entity_poly.entity_id
_entity_poly.type
_entity_poly.pdbx_seq_one_letter_code
_entity_poly.pdbx_strand_id
1 'polypeptide(L)'
;MAKCPLCQTQGETILYQDEMVRVILVTDQVLTPAYCRVIWQDHVAEMTDLTESQRQYLMHVVYQVETIMRDIFNPIKINLASFGTMVPHQHWHVIARFEDDAYYPDSIWSSPRHHHVPKLPDNWRLHLTEALNA
;
A
#
# COMPACT_ATOMS: atom_id res chain seq x y z
N MET A 1 -21.37 -2.07 3.83
CA MET A 1 -20.85 -3.46 3.78
C MET A 1 -21.12 -4.21 2.47
N ALA A 2 -22.36 -4.50 2.05
CA ALA A 2 -22.65 -5.38 0.89
C ALA A 2 -22.16 -4.92 -0.52
N LYS A 3 -21.55 -3.73 -0.62
CA LYS A 3 -20.98 -3.17 -1.87
C LYS A 3 -19.57 -2.60 -1.71
N CYS A 4 -18.94 -2.76 -0.55
CA CYS A 4 -17.58 -2.23 -0.35
C CYS A 4 -16.56 -3.15 -1.04
N PRO A 5 -15.77 -2.66 -2.00
CA PRO A 5 -14.77 -3.48 -2.68
C PRO A 5 -13.66 -3.95 -1.72
N LEU A 6 -13.42 -3.23 -0.62
CA LEU A 6 -12.42 -3.64 0.38
C LEU A 6 -12.95 -4.66 1.40
N CYS A 7 -14.28 -4.82 1.52
CA CYS A 7 -14.87 -5.94 2.27
C CYS A 7 -14.96 -7.23 1.44
N GLN A 8 -14.95 -7.12 0.11
CA GLN A 8 -15.10 -8.24 -0.82
C GLN A 8 -13.76 -8.47 -1.54
N THR A 9 -12.91 -9.33 -0.98
CA THR A 9 -11.63 -9.66 -1.60
C THR A 9 -11.85 -10.37 -2.94
N GLN A 10 -11.43 -9.76 -4.04
CA GLN A 10 -11.53 -10.34 -5.38
C GLN A 10 -10.26 -10.07 -6.18
N GLY A 11 -9.51 -11.12 -6.48
CA GLY A 11 -8.31 -11.03 -7.34
C GLY A 11 -7.16 -10.19 -6.76
N GLU A 12 -7.13 -9.96 -5.44
CA GLU A 12 -6.04 -9.23 -4.79
C GLU A 12 -4.78 -10.11 -4.69
N THR A 13 -3.61 -9.50 -4.89
CA THR A 13 -2.33 -10.15 -4.59
C THR A 13 -1.99 -9.90 -3.12
N ILE A 14 -2.38 -10.81 -2.24
CA ILE A 14 -2.15 -10.70 -0.79
C ILE A 14 -0.69 -11.07 -0.48
N LEU A 15 -0.01 -10.16 0.23
CA LEU A 15 1.39 -10.33 0.69
C LEU A 15 1.45 -10.74 2.16
N TYR A 16 0.51 -10.28 2.97
CA TYR A 16 0.39 -10.58 4.40
C TYR A 16 -1.07 -10.43 4.84
N GLN A 17 -1.52 -11.23 5.79
CA GLN A 17 -2.84 -11.12 6.38
C GLN A 17 -2.90 -11.75 7.77
N ASP A 18 -3.60 -11.07 8.68
CA ASP A 18 -4.02 -11.59 9.98
C ASP A 18 -5.53 -11.38 10.19
N GLU A 19 -6.00 -11.39 11.44
CA GLU A 19 -7.40 -11.18 11.79
C GLU A 19 -7.87 -9.72 11.63
N MET A 20 -6.98 -8.74 11.71
CA MET A 20 -7.31 -7.31 11.72
C MET A 20 -6.94 -6.59 10.43
N VAL A 21 -5.87 -6.98 9.75
CA VAL A 21 -5.37 -6.30 8.55
C VAL A 21 -4.95 -7.27 7.46
N ARG A 22 -4.91 -6.76 6.23
CA ARG A 22 -4.21 -7.39 5.11
C ARG A 22 -3.37 -6.37 4.35
N VAL A 23 -2.23 -6.83 3.84
CA VAL A 23 -1.36 -6.06 2.94
C VAL A 23 -1.45 -6.69 1.56
N ILE A 24 -1.80 -5.88 0.57
CA ILE A 24 -1.90 -6.32 -0.83
C ILE A 24 -0.94 -5.55 -1.72
N LEU A 25 -0.46 -6.19 -2.77
CA LEU A 25 0.21 -5.52 -3.87
C LEU A 25 -0.82 -4.95 -4.85
N VAL A 26 -0.66 -3.68 -5.22
CA VAL A 26 -1.47 -3.01 -6.24
C VAL A 26 -0.88 -3.29 -7.61
N THR A 27 -1.62 -4.03 -8.44
CA THR A 27 -1.14 -4.50 -9.76
C THR A 27 -1.80 -3.79 -10.95
N ASP A 28 -2.89 -3.05 -10.72
CA ASP A 28 -3.62 -2.30 -11.75
C ASP A 28 -3.00 -0.92 -12.05
N GLN A 29 -2.07 -0.44 -11.22
CA GLN A 29 -1.29 0.79 -11.43
C GLN A 29 0.07 0.49 -12.08
N VAL A 30 0.05 0.20 -13.38
CA VAL A 30 1.21 -0.32 -14.13
C VAL A 30 2.45 0.59 -14.08
N LEU A 31 2.26 1.92 -14.02
CA LEU A 31 3.36 2.89 -13.96
C LEU A 31 3.97 3.01 -12.55
N THR A 32 3.37 2.39 -11.54
CA THR A 32 3.78 2.47 -10.12
C THR A 32 3.88 1.05 -9.53
N PRO A 33 4.88 0.26 -9.94
CA PRO A 33 4.93 -1.18 -9.63
C PRO A 33 5.24 -1.51 -8.16
N ALA A 34 5.84 -0.57 -7.42
CA ALA A 34 6.17 -0.72 -6.00
C ALA A 34 5.13 0.00 -5.12
N TYR A 35 3.91 -0.55 -5.11
CA TYR A 35 2.75 0.06 -4.46
C TYR A 35 1.95 -1.00 -3.69
N CYS A 36 1.92 -0.88 -2.37
CA CYS A 36 1.08 -1.70 -1.50
C CYS A 36 -0.13 -0.92 -0.96
N ARG A 37 -1.18 -1.65 -0.59
CA ARG A 37 -2.24 -1.14 0.29
C ARG A 37 -2.26 -1.94 1.59
N VAL A 38 -2.32 -1.26 2.73
CA VAL A 38 -2.61 -1.85 4.04
C VAL A 38 -4.08 -1.59 4.34
N ILE A 39 -4.88 -2.63 4.49
CA ILE A 39 -6.34 -2.54 4.57
C ILE A 39 -6.79 -3.10 5.91
N TRP A 40 -7.53 -2.32 6.69
CA TRP A 40 -8.21 -2.81 7.88
C TRP A 40 -9.35 -3.74 7.47
N GLN A 41 -9.56 -4.88 8.13
CA GLN A 41 -10.56 -5.85 7.68
C GLN A 41 -11.99 -5.42 7.97
N ASP A 42 -12.25 -4.88 9.17
CA ASP A 42 -13.58 -4.39 9.51
C ASP A 42 -13.93 -3.14 8.70
N HIS A 43 -15.23 -2.96 8.45
CA HIS A 43 -15.73 -1.82 7.70
C HIS A 43 -15.85 -0.58 8.62
N VAL A 44 -14.76 0.15 8.78
CA VAL A 44 -14.71 1.47 9.42
C VAL A 44 -14.25 2.53 8.44
N ALA A 45 -14.76 3.74 8.53
CA ALA A 45 -14.40 4.80 7.58
C ALA A 45 -13.17 5.58 8.06
N GLU A 46 -13.12 5.89 9.35
CA GLU A 46 -12.14 6.81 9.91
C GLU A 46 -11.17 6.10 10.85
N MET A 47 -9.92 6.59 10.92
CA MET A 47 -8.96 6.16 11.94
C MET A 47 -9.53 6.36 13.36
N THR A 48 -10.37 7.36 13.58
CA THR A 48 -10.99 7.65 14.89
C THR A 48 -12.12 6.69 15.26
N ASP A 49 -12.59 5.87 14.33
CA ASP A 49 -13.53 4.78 14.62
C ASP A 49 -12.81 3.58 15.25
N LEU A 50 -11.48 3.52 15.12
CA LEU A 50 -10.63 2.50 15.74
C LEU A 50 -10.23 2.91 17.16
N THR A 51 -10.16 1.93 18.05
CA THR A 51 -9.54 2.10 19.37
C THR A 51 -8.08 2.53 19.23
N GLU A 52 -7.51 3.11 20.28
CA GLU A 52 -6.11 3.55 20.25
C GLU A 52 -5.13 2.42 19.93
N SER A 53 -5.33 1.22 20.52
CA SER A 53 -4.50 0.05 20.24
C SER A 53 -4.63 -0.43 18.79
N GLN A 54 -5.84 -0.40 18.22
CA GLN A 54 -6.06 -0.75 16.81
C GLN A 54 -5.39 0.25 15.86
N ARG A 55 -5.45 1.56 16.17
CA ARG A 55 -4.73 2.59 15.41
C ARG A 55 -3.22 2.36 15.45
N GLN A 56 -2.68 2.07 16.64
CA GLN A 56 -1.26 1.76 16.81
C GLN A 56 -0.86 0.53 16.02
N TYR A 57 -1.69 -0.53 16.05
CA TYR A 57 -1.46 -1.75 15.28
C TYR A 57 -1.47 -1.51 13.78
N LEU A 58 -2.49 -0.83 13.26
CA LEU A 58 -2.57 -0.50 11.84
C LEU A 58 -1.37 0.33 11.39
N MET A 59 -0.97 1.34 12.16
CA MET A 59 0.19 2.16 11.81
C MET A 59 1.50 1.38 11.94
N HIS A 60 1.62 0.47 12.88
CA HIS A 60 2.78 -0.43 12.98
C HIS A 60 2.97 -1.22 11.68
N VAL A 61 1.90 -1.80 11.14
CA VAL A 61 1.95 -2.54 9.87
C VAL A 61 2.28 -1.62 8.69
N VAL A 62 1.72 -0.40 8.65
CA VAL A 62 2.09 0.60 7.63
C VAL A 62 3.58 0.92 7.67
N TYR A 63 4.15 1.14 8.86
CA TYR A 63 5.58 1.43 9.02
C TYR A 63 6.48 0.23 8.75
N GLN A 64 6.01 -0.99 9.02
CA GLN A 64 6.70 -2.21 8.64
C GLN A 64 6.81 -2.33 7.11
N VAL A 65 5.70 -2.13 6.39
CA VAL A 65 5.69 -2.11 4.92
C VAL A 65 6.59 -1.00 4.39
N GLU A 66 6.52 0.22 4.94
CA GLU A 66 7.42 1.32 4.58
C GLU A 66 8.89 0.94 4.74
N THR A 67 9.26 0.36 5.89
CA THR A 67 10.64 -0.02 6.20
C THR A 67 11.16 -1.08 5.23
N ILE A 68 10.41 -2.16 5.04
CA ILE A 68 10.79 -3.25 4.14
C ILE A 68 10.91 -2.74 2.69
N MET A 69 9.98 -1.88 2.25
CA MET A 69 10.05 -1.30 0.91
C MET A 69 11.27 -0.39 0.74
N ARG A 70 11.69 0.33 1.77
CA ARG A 70 12.93 1.13 1.72
C ARG A 70 14.15 0.25 1.56
N ASP A 71 14.21 -0.85 2.30
CA ASP A 71 15.35 -1.78 2.27
C ASP A 71 15.44 -2.53 0.93
N ILE A 72 14.30 -2.95 0.37
CA ILE A 72 14.28 -3.71 -0.89
C ILE A 72 14.51 -2.79 -2.09
N PHE A 73 13.84 -1.64 -2.15
CA PHE A 73 13.77 -0.83 -3.37
C PHE A 73 14.74 0.35 -3.40
N ASN A 74 15.30 0.77 -2.26
CA ASN A 74 16.09 1.99 -2.12
C ASN A 74 15.45 3.22 -2.82
N PRO A 75 14.17 3.54 -2.54
CA PRO A 75 13.49 4.67 -3.15
C PRO A 75 14.00 5.99 -2.58
N ILE A 76 13.82 7.09 -3.31
CA ILE A 76 14.10 8.43 -2.76
C ILE A 76 13.08 8.84 -1.69
N LYS A 77 11.86 8.28 -1.74
CA LYS A 77 10.80 8.55 -0.77
C LYS A 77 9.76 7.43 -0.76
N ILE A 78 9.11 7.23 0.38
CA ILE A 78 7.84 6.50 0.47
C ILE A 78 6.70 7.52 0.63
N ASN A 79 5.66 7.44 -0.19
CA ASN A 79 4.42 8.17 0.03
C ASN A 79 3.47 7.31 0.87
N LEU A 80 3.00 7.89 1.98
CA LEU A 80 1.93 7.34 2.80
C LEU A 80 0.69 8.22 2.62
N ALA A 81 -0.43 7.63 2.22
CA ALA A 81 -1.68 8.36 2.02
C ALA A 81 -2.90 7.52 2.43
N SER A 82 -3.89 8.17 3.01
CA SER A 82 -5.21 7.61 3.30
C SER A 82 -6.25 8.63 2.89
N PHE A 83 -6.81 8.50 1.68
CA PHE A 83 -7.83 9.43 1.19
C PHE A 83 -9.24 9.01 1.61
N GLY A 84 -9.61 7.74 1.40
CA GLY A 84 -10.89 7.17 1.82
C GLY A 84 -12.16 7.79 1.18
N THR A 85 -12.05 8.82 0.34
CA THR A 85 -13.22 9.58 -0.14
C THR A 85 -14.11 8.78 -1.09
N MET A 86 -13.52 7.98 -1.99
CA MET A 86 -14.27 7.14 -2.93
C MET A 86 -14.76 5.83 -2.30
N VAL A 87 -13.99 5.30 -1.34
CA VAL A 87 -14.31 4.07 -0.62
C VAL A 87 -14.07 4.36 0.86
N PRO A 88 -15.13 4.67 1.64
CA PRO A 88 -15.04 5.01 3.06
C PRO A 88 -14.82 3.74 3.89
N HIS A 89 -13.63 3.16 3.72
CA HIS A 89 -13.14 1.97 4.41
C HIS A 89 -11.66 2.21 4.67
N GLN A 90 -11.22 2.10 5.92
CA GLN A 90 -9.85 2.42 6.31
C GLN A 90 -8.81 1.58 5.56
N HIS A 91 -7.96 2.27 4.81
CA HIS A 91 -6.79 1.71 4.15
C HIS A 91 -5.72 2.77 3.94
N TRP A 92 -4.46 2.33 3.90
CA TRP A 92 -3.31 3.16 3.62
C TRP A 92 -2.64 2.74 2.33
N HIS A 93 -2.24 3.71 1.52
CA HIS A 93 -1.40 3.55 0.35
C HIS A 93 0.06 3.69 0.78
N VAL A 94 0.90 2.72 0.46
CA VAL A 94 2.35 2.73 0.72
C VAL A 94 3.08 2.57 -0.61
N ILE A 95 3.73 3.65 -1.07
CA ILE A 95 4.22 3.75 -2.44
C ILE A 95 5.69 4.16 -2.45
N ALA A 96 6.56 3.32 -3.02
CA ALA A 96 7.95 3.69 -3.28
C ALA A 96 8.04 4.62 -4.49
N ARG A 97 8.72 5.75 -4.30
CA ARG A 97 8.90 6.81 -5.30
C ARG A 97 10.35 6.90 -5.73
N PHE A 98 10.56 7.18 -7.01
CA PHE A 98 11.87 7.25 -7.65
C PHE A 98 11.98 8.57 -8.42
N GLU A 99 13.20 9.10 -8.60
CA GLU A 99 13.41 10.38 -9.30
C GLU A 99 12.86 10.36 -10.74
N ASP A 100 12.91 9.19 -11.37
CA ASP A 100 12.49 8.93 -12.74
C ASP A 100 11.15 8.19 -12.83
N ASP A 101 10.37 8.09 -11.75
CA ASP A 101 9.02 7.52 -11.84
C ASP A 101 8.08 8.43 -12.64
N ALA A 102 7.07 7.82 -13.28
CA ALA A 102 6.13 8.49 -14.20
C ALA A 102 5.49 9.78 -13.66
N TYR A 103 5.45 9.98 -12.34
CA TYR A 103 4.71 11.06 -11.70
C TYR A 103 5.60 12.04 -10.95
N TYR A 104 6.86 11.72 -10.62
CA TYR A 104 7.68 12.54 -9.73
C TYR A 104 7.93 13.97 -10.26
N PRO A 105 7.85 15.02 -9.41
CA PRO A 105 7.57 15.04 -7.96
C PRO A 105 6.08 15.09 -7.60
N ASP A 106 5.19 14.98 -8.59
CA ASP A 106 3.75 15.02 -8.38
C ASP A 106 3.23 13.70 -7.77
N SER A 107 1.94 13.75 -7.42
CA SER A 107 1.15 12.63 -6.93
C SER A 107 1.00 11.54 -8.00
N ILE A 108 0.98 10.26 -7.60
CA ILE A 108 0.70 9.14 -8.52
C ILE A 108 -0.72 9.16 -9.11
N TRP A 109 -1.59 10.01 -8.55
CA TRP A 109 -2.95 10.24 -9.02
C TRP A 109 -3.06 11.43 -10.00
N SER A 110 -1.97 12.13 -10.28
CA SER A 110 -1.89 13.18 -11.30
C SER A 110 -1.74 12.60 -12.71
N SER A 111 -1.83 13.45 -13.74
CA SER A 111 -1.42 13.05 -15.09
C SER A 111 0.08 12.69 -15.10
N PRO A 112 0.49 11.57 -15.72
CA PRO A 112 1.90 11.19 -15.80
C PRO A 112 2.68 12.22 -16.62
N ARG A 113 3.90 12.53 -16.18
CA ARG A 113 4.84 13.43 -16.88
C ARG A 113 5.56 12.69 -18.01
N HIS A 114 5.77 11.39 -17.82
CA HIS A 114 6.31 10.44 -18.80
C HIS A 114 5.89 9.00 -18.44
N HIS A 115 6.21 8.03 -19.30
CA HIS A 115 5.82 6.62 -19.12
C HIS A 115 6.98 5.74 -18.64
N HIS A 116 7.99 6.33 -18.00
CA HIS A 116 9.07 5.57 -17.39
C HIS A 116 8.54 4.76 -16.20
N VAL A 117 8.91 3.48 -16.15
CA VAL A 117 8.59 2.56 -15.05
C VAL A 117 9.90 2.13 -14.41
N PRO A 118 10.14 2.47 -13.12
CA PRO A 118 11.37 2.12 -12.44
C PRO A 118 11.64 0.62 -12.49
N LYS A 119 12.90 0.25 -12.79
CA LYS A 119 13.33 -1.14 -12.74
C LYS A 119 13.51 -1.57 -11.28
N LEU A 120 12.68 -2.51 -10.83
CA LEU A 120 12.78 -3.08 -9.50
C LEU A 120 13.79 -4.26 -9.47
N PRO A 121 14.37 -4.60 -8.30
CA PRO A 121 15.26 -5.75 -8.16
C PRO A 121 14.60 -7.08 -8.53
N ASP A 122 15.37 -8.08 -8.96
CA ASP A 122 14.82 -9.40 -9.23
C ASP A 122 14.22 -10.03 -7.96
N ASN A 123 13.18 -10.84 -8.13
CA ASN A 123 12.47 -11.54 -7.04
C ASN A 123 11.94 -10.66 -5.90
N TRP A 124 11.85 -9.34 -6.08
CA TRP A 124 11.41 -8.41 -5.04
C TRP A 124 10.07 -8.78 -4.41
N ARG A 125 9.14 -9.37 -5.18
CA ARG A 125 7.82 -9.82 -4.67
C ARG A 125 7.95 -10.92 -3.62
N LEU A 126 8.86 -11.88 -3.87
CA LEU A 126 9.13 -12.96 -2.94
C LEU A 126 9.76 -12.38 -1.67
N HIS A 127 10.80 -11.56 -1.79
CA HIS A 127 11.46 -10.95 -0.63
C HIS A 127 10.51 -10.08 0.20
N LEU A 128 9.64 -9.30 -0.46
CA LEU A 128 8.63 -8.49 0.23
C LEU A 128 7.62 -9.36 0.98
N THR A 129 7.18 -10.46 0.37
CA THR A 129 6.25 -11.41 1.01
C THR A 129 6.92 -12.08 2.20
N GLU A 130 8.14 -12.61 2.04
CA GLU A 130 8.88 -13.27 3.12
C GLU A 130 9.16 -12.32 4.28
N ALA A 131 9.62 -11.09 4.00
CA ALA A 131 9.92 -10.09 5.03
C ALA A 131 8.69 -9.63 5.82
N LEU A 132 7.50 -9.63 5.21
CA LEU A 132 6.25 -9.30 5.92
C LEU A 132 5.74 -10.45 6.80
N ASN A 133 6.19 -11.70 6.56
CA ASN A 133 5.77 -12.89 7.29
C ASN A 133 6.86 -13.47 8.22
N ALA A 134 7.98 -12.75 8.37
CA ALA A 134 9.09 -13.12 9.25
C ALA A 134 8.87 -12.60 10.69
#